data_AF-A0A7W1SYR2-F1
#
_entry.id   AF-A0A7W1SYR2-F1
#
_cell.length_a   1.000
_cell.length_b   1.000
_cell.length_c   1.000
_cell.angle_alpha   90.00
_cell.angle_beta   90.00
_cell.angle_gamma   90.00
#
_symmetry.space_group_name_H-M   'P 1'
#
loop_
_entity.id
_entity.type
_entity.pdbx_description
1 polymer ?
#
loop_
_entity_poly.entity_id
_entity_poly.type
_entity_poly.pdbx_seq_one_letter_code
_entity_poly.pdbx_strand_id
1 'polypeptide(L)'
;GHRRTYIGAMPGRIIQSITRAGVNNPVMMLDEIDKMGADYRGDPASAMLEILDPQQNNSFRDHYLDLPFDLSNVFFIATANSLAPIPAPLRDRMEIIELQGYTEEEKLHIAFQYLVPRQVEENGVTNEQIEFTEEAISHIVRHYTREAGVRNLERNIGTICRKQARRIAEGKTDKLIVTSKVIEEMLGGIKIRSEGEIAERTKRSGVVVGLAWTPAGGDILFIEANVMRGKGGFTMTGQIGQVMQESMQAALTWVRSNAVQLGIQENFFAEHDIHIHVPAGAIPKDGPSAGVTMATALVSLLTNRPVRPLTAMTGEITLSGNVLPIGGIKEKVLAAKRAGVRDVILPAENKTNVEEDLTPEQMENVNMHYVSTIEEVLHIALPSNPVEERQDAEEREKVLAEQPVS
;
A
#
# COMPACT_ATOMS: atom_id res chain seq x y z
N GLY A 1 34.96 -3.18 14.24
CA GLY A 1 34.99 -3.38 15.70
C GLY A 1 35.61 -2.19 16.39
N HIS A 2 35.83 -2.26 17.70
CA HIS A 2 36.62 -1.25 18.44
C HIS A 2 38.11 -1.58 18.34
N ARG A 3 38.99 -0.58 18.39
CA ARG A 3 40.43 -0.84 18.59
C ARG A 3 40.64 -1.49 19.96
N ARG A 4 41.56 -2.46 20.04
CA ARG A 4 41.87 -3.21 21.29
C ARG A 4 42.29 -2.32 22.47
N THR A 5 42.73 -1.10 22.20
CA THR A 5 43.17 -0.14 23.23
C THR A 5 42.03 0.41 24.09
N TYR A 6 40.76 0.21 23.71
CA TYR A 6 39.61 0.65 24.48
C TYR A 6 39.19 -0.38 25.54
N ILE A 7 38.88 0.08 26.75
CA ILE A 7 38.29 -0.77 27.80
C ILE A 7 36.90 -1.22 27.32
N GLY A 8 36.65 -2.53 27.30
CA GLY A 8 35.42 -3.11 26.76
C GLY A 8 35.38 -3.23 25.24
N ALA A 9 36.54 -3.15 24.56
CA ALA A 9 36.62 -3.34 23.12
C ALA A 9 36.05 -4.70 22.70
N MET A 10 35.19 -4.67 21.66
CA MET A 10 34.60 -5.85 21.06
C MET A 10 34.82 -5.87 19.55
N PRO A 11 34.95 -7.07 18.94
CA PRO A 11 34.95 -7.22 17.49
C PRO A 11 33.64 -6.73 16.88
N GLY A 12 33.68 -6.35 15.61
CA GLY A 12 32.47 -5.97 14.87
C GLY A 12 31.49 -7.12 14.71
N ARG A 13 30.23 -6.79 14.43
CA ARG A 13 29.14 -7.78 14.31
C ARG A 13 29.43 -8.84 13.27
N ILE A 14 30.06 -8.51 12.14
CA ILE A 14 30.40 -9.48 11.08
C ILE A 14 31.31 -10.59 11.64
N ILE A 15 32.41 -10.22 12.31
CA ILE A 15 33.35 -11.17 12.90
C ILE A 15 32.68 -11.99 14.02
N GLN A 16 31.81 -11.37 14.82
CA GLN A 16 31.02 -12.10 15.82
C GLN A 16 30.10 -13.13 15.17
N SER A 17 29.43 -12.78 14.07
CA SER A 17 28.56 -13.69 13.32
C SER A 17 29.34 -14.84 12.69
N ILE A 18 30.52 -14.58 12.10
CA ILE A 18 31.42 -15.64 11.60
C ILE A 18 31.79 -16.59 12.74
N THR A 19 32.20 -16.04 13.89
CA THR A 19 32.60 -16.82 15.06
C THR A 19 31.45 -17.70 15.56
N ARG A 20 30.23 -17.17 15.58
CA ARG A 20 29.03 -17.91 15.98
C ARG A 20 28.63 -19.00 14.97
N ALA A 21 28.81 -18.73 13.67
CA ALA A 21 28.52 -19.70 12.62
C ALA A 21 29.54 -20.85 12.59
N GLY A 22 30.79 -20.61 13.00
CA GLY A 22 31.84 -21.63 13.07
C GLY A 22 32.35 -22.11 11.70
N VAL A 23 31.93 -21.45 10.61
CA VAL A 23 32.31 -21.75 9.23
C VAL A 23 32.68 -20.48 8.49
N ASN A 24 33.52 -20.60 7.44
CA ASN A 24 34.01 -19.45 6.66
C ASN A 24 33.17 -19.12 5.41
N ASN A 25 32.13 -19.91 5.14
CA ASN A 25 31.21 -19.73 4.02
C ASN A 25 29.73 -19.72 4.47
N PRO A 26 29.34 -18.97 5.52
CA PRO A 26 27.96 -18.90 5.94
C PRO A 26 27.11 -18.08 4.96
N VAL A 27 25.80 -18.30 5.03
CA VAL A 27 24.80 -17.33 4.54
C VAL A 27 24.56 -16.30 5.64
N MET A 28 24.75 -15.02 5.31
CA MET A 28 24.53 -13.91 6.25
C MET A 28 23.42 -12.99 5.74
N MET A 29 22.39 -12.83 6.56
CA MET A 29 21.30 -11.87 6.30
C MET A 29 21.61 -10.53 6.96
N LEU A 30 21.64 -9.46 6.16
CA LEU A 30 21.77 -8.07 6.56
C LEU A 30 20.38 -7.42 6.54
N ASP A 31 19.70 -7.45 7.68
CA ASP A 31 18.31 -6.99 7.78
C ASP A 31 18.21 -5.46 7.89
N GLU A 32 17.21 -4.87 7.21
CA GLU A 32 16.87 -3.44 7.23
C GLU A 32 18.06 -2.50 6.88
N ILE A 33 18.78 -2.80 5.79
CA ILE A 33 19.94 -2.02 5.33
C ILE A 33 19.58 -0.56 4.95
N ASP A 34 18.31 -0.31 4.64
CA ASP A 34 17.75 1.01 4.35
C ASP A 34 17.65 1.91 5.59
N LYS A 35 17.80 1.35 6.79
CA LYS A 35 17.81 2.12 8.05
C LYS A 35 19.22 2.43 8.55
N MET A 36 20.25 2.19 7.74
CA MET A 36 21.62 2.59 8.07
C MET A 36 21.75 4.11 8.08
N GLY A 37 21.65 4.71 9.27
CA GLY A 37 21.85 6.14 9.46
C GLY A 37 23.33 6.54 9.50
N ALA A 38 23.64 7.74 9.02
CA ALA A 38 24.91 8.40 9.27
C ALA A 38 24.92 8.96 10.70
N ASP A 39 25.27 8.13 11.68
CA ASP A 39 25.48 8.60 13.04
C ASP A 39 26.84 9.32 13.17
N TYR A 40 26.93 10.28 14.10
CA TYR A 40 28.09 11.13 14.40
C TYR A 40 29.43 10.39 14.67
N ARG A 41 29.46 9.04 14.65
CA ARG A 41 30.61 8.19 14.98
C ARG A 41 31.29 7.53 13.77
N GLY A 42 30.84 7.80 12.54
CA GLY A 42 31.45 7.31 11.31
C GLY A 42 30.39 6.98 10.24
N ASP A 43 30.83 6.65 9.03
CA ASP A 43 29.93 6.25 7.95
C ASP A 43 29.83 4.71 7.89
N PRO A 44 28.74 4.10 8.42
CA PRO A 44 28.54 2.65 8.34
C PRO A 44 28.41 2.17 6.90
N ALA A 45 27.99 3.02 5.95
CA ALA A 45 27.91 2.64 4.54
C ALA A 45 29.30 2.35 3.94
N SER A 46 30.30 3.15 4.31
CA SER A 46 31.70 2.91 3.94
C SER A 46 32.20 1.53 4.40
N ALA A 47 31.87 1.13 5.63
CA ALA A 47 32.23 -0.20 6.14
C ALA A 47 31.50 -1.32 5.39
N MET A 48 30.22 -1.12 5.05
CA MET A 48 29.46 -2.08 4.24
C MET A 48 30.02 -2.19 2.83
N LEU A 49 30.51 -1.09 2.25
CA LEU A 49 31.16 -1.12 0.94
C LEU A 49 32.39 -2.02 0.96
N GLU A 50 33.24 -1.96 1.98
CA GLU A 50 34.40 -2.85 2.13
C GLU A 50 34.00 -4.33 2.24
N ILE A 51 32.92 -4.62 2.96
CA ILE A 51 32.42 -5.99 3.19
C ILE A 51 31.78 -6.57 1.94
N LEU A 52 31.01 -5.76 1.21
CA LEU A 52 30.22 -6.19 0.06
C LEU A 52 30.97 -6.07 -1.27
N ASP A 53 32.12 -5.39 -1.31
CA ASP A 53 32.98 -5.33 -2.50
C ASP A 53 33.69 -6.67 -2.73
N PRO A 54 33.42 -7.40 -3.83
CA PRO A 54 34.16 -8.61 -4.16
C PRO A 54 35.66 -8.37 -4.35
N GLN A 55 36.10 -7.12 -4.59
CA GLN A 55 37.51 -6.77 -4.75
C GLN A 55 38.22 -6.46 -3.42
N GLN A 56 37.50 -6.18 -2.34
CA GLN A 56 38.09 -5.79 -1.05
C GLN A 56 37.80 -6.78 0.07
N ASN A 57 36.69 -7.52 -0.01
CA ASN A 57 36.20 -8.38 1.06
C ASN A 57 37.15 -9.53 1.43
N ASN A 58 38.08 -9.91 0.55
CA ASN A 58 39.12 -10.91 0.79
C ASN A 58 40.18 -10.47 1.84
N SER A 59 40.23 -9.17 2.13
CA SER A 59 41.23 -8.58 3.02
C SER A 59 40.60 -7.64 4.06
N PHE A 60 39.31 -7.82 4.33
CA PHE A 60 38.53 -7.02 5.27
C PHE A 60 39.23 -6.88 6.63
N ARG A 61 39.31 -5.66 7.16
CA ARG A 61 40.00 -5.38 8.43
C ARG A 61 39.05 -4.90 9.51
N ASP A 62 38.71 -5.78 10.45
CA ASP A 62 38.08 -5.35 11.69
C ASP A 62 39.12 -4.72 12.65
N HIS A 63 38.89 -3.49 13.11
CA HIS A 63 39.79 -2.79 14.05
C HIS A 63 40.11 -3.55 15.35
N TYR A 64 39.28 -4.50 15.78
CA TYR A 64 39.55 -5.32 16.95
C TYR A 64 40.49 -6.47 16.63
N LEU A 65 40.34 -7.07 15.45
CA LEU A 65 41.19 -8.19 15.03
C LEU A 65 42.56 -7.67 14.55
N ASP A 66 42.55 -6.54 13.84
CA ASP A 66 43.69 -5.87 13.21
C ASP A 66 44.51 -6.80 12.28
N LEU A 67 43.84 -7.82 11.74
CA LEU A 67 44.35 -8.75 10.74
C LEU A 67 43.35 -8.80 9.58
N PRO A 68 43.83 -8.97 8.34
CA PRO A 68 42.94 -9.20 7.21
C PRO A 68 42.16 -10.51 7.42
N PHE A 69 40.86 -10.44 7.21
CA PHE A 69 39.96 -11.58 7.26
C PHE A 69 39.28 -11.74 5.89
N ASP A 70 39.27 -12.96 5.36
CA ASP A 70 38.71 -13.24 4.05
C ASP A 70 37.20 -13.53 4.14
N LEU A 71 36.39 -12.60 3.64
CA LEU A 71 34.92 -12.72 3.55
C LEU A 71 34.44 -13.11 2.15
N SER A 72 35.33 -13.44 1.21
CA SER A 72 34.98 -13.71 -0.20
C SER A 72 34.00 -14.87 -0.39
N ASN A 73 33.97 -15.83 0.55
CA ASN A 73 33.10 -17.00 0.50
C ASN A 73 31.79 -16.83 1.29
N VAL A 74 31.55 -15.66 1.88
CA VAL A 74 30.32 -15.37 2.62
C VAL A 74 29.22 -14.98 1.64
N PHE A 75 28.07 -15.65 1.69
CA PHE A 75 26.93 -15.31 0.86
C PHE A 75 26.04 -14.30 1.59
N PHE A 76 26.01 -13.06 1.13
CA PHE A 76 25.24 -11.97 1.74
C PHE A 76 23.86 -11.84 1.10
N ILE A 77 22.83 -11.76 1.95
CA ILE A 77 21.46 -11.40 1.56
C ILE A 77 21.09 -10.13 2.32
N ALA A 78 20.76 -9.05 1.63
CA ALA A 78 20.31 -7.82 2.27
C ALA A 78 18.80 -7.64 2.11
N THR A 79 18.13 -7.12 3.14
CA THR A 79 16.71 -6.75 3.07
C THR A 79 16.56 -5.23 3.22
N ALA A 80 15.59 -4.66 2.53
CA ALA A 80 15.25 -3.25 2.57
C ALA A 80 13.76 -3.07 2.34
N ASN A 81 13.13 -2.09 3.01
CA ASN A 81 11.75 -1.70 2.70
C ASN A 81 11.70 -0.60 1.63
N SER A 82 12.77 0.20 1.50
CA SER A 82 12.90 1.22 0.47
C SER A 82 14.32 1.27 -0.07
N LEU A 83 14.47 1.43 -1.39
CA LEU A 83 15.75 1.63 -2.04
C LEU A 83 16.27 3.07 -1.90
N ALA A 84 15.36 4.03 -1.68
CA ALA A 84 15.68 5.46 -1.67
C ALA A 84 16.75 5.87 -0.63
N PRO A 85 16.77 5.33 0.61
CA PRO A 85 17.79 5.70 1.59
C PRO A 85 19.13 5.00 1.34
N ILE A 86 19.19 3.98 0.48
CA ILE A 86 20.40 3.18 0.28
C ILE A 86 21.35 3.94 -0.67
N PRO A 87 22.61 4.17 -0.24
CA PRO A 87 23.62 4.83 -1.08
C PRO A 87 23.78 4.15 -2.44
N ALA A 88 23.84 4.93 -3.51
CA ALA A 88 24.02 4.42 -4.87
C ALA A 88 25.22 3.45 -5.01
N PRO A 89 26.40 3.70 -4.39
CA PRO A 89 27.53 2.77 -4.46
C PRO A 89 27.24 1.36 -3.90
N LEU A 90 26.32 1.24 -2.94
CA LEU A 90 25.89 -0.05 -2.41
C LEU A 90 24.90 -0.72 -3.35
N ARG A 91 23.94 0.05 -3.89
CA ARG A 91 22.93 -0.46 -4.84
C ARG A 91 23.57 -1.02 -6.11
N ASP A 92 24.58 -0.35 -6.64
CA ASP A 92 25.29 -0.78 -7.86
C ASP A 92 26.04 -2.12 -7.68
N ARG A 93 26.21 -2.59 -6.44
CA ARG A 93 26.90 -3.83 -6.07
C ARG A 93 25.94 -4.93 -5.60
N MET A 94 24.63 -4.69 -5.70
CA MET A 94 23.59 -5.61 -5.28
C MET A 94 22.74 -6.01 -6.48
N GLU A 95 22.35 -7.28 -6.52
CA GLU A 95 21.23 -7.70 -7.34
C GLU A 95 19.94 -7.40 -6.58
N ILE A 96 19.07 -6.58 -7.18
CA ILE A 96 17.82 -6.16 -6.54
C ILE A 96 16.72 -7.14 -6.95
N ILE A 97 16.17 -7.84 -5.95
CA ILE A 97 15.00 -8.70 -6.12
C ILE A 97 13.84 -8.03 -5.38
N GLU A 98 12.85 -7.56 -6.13
CA GLU A 98 11.67 -6.91 -5.56
C GLU A 98 10.66 -7.96 -5.08
N LEU A 99 10.35 -7.92 -3.78
CA LEU A 99 9.32 -8.78 -3.18
C LEU A 99 8.01 -8.00 -3.08
N GLN A 100 6.99 -8.53 -3.75
CA GLN A 100 5.67 -7.92 -3.79
C GLN A 100 4.81 -8.35 -2.59
N GLY A 101 3.73 -7.59 -2.36
CA GLY A 101 2.71 -7.96 -1.38
C GLY A 101 1.92 -9.19 -1.81
N TYR A 102 1.19 -9.78 -0.86
CA TYR A 102 0.40 -10.97 -1.11
C TYR A 102 -1.05 -10.65 -1.49
N THR A 103 -1.63 -11.43 -2.40
CA THR A 103 -3.08 -11.46 -2.67
C THR A 103 -3.85 -12.03 -1.49
N GLU A 104 -5.19 -11.91 -1.50
CA GLU A 104 -6.01 -12.55 -0.47
C GLU A 104 -5.86 -14.08 -0.50
N GLU A 105 -5.85 -14.71 -1.69
CA GLU A 105 -5.68 -16.17 -1.79
C GLU A 105 -4.28 -16.59 -1.32
N GLU A 106 -3.23 -15.87 -1.69
CA GLU A 106 -1.87 -16.14 -1.23
C GLU A 106 -1.77 -16.03 0.30
N LYS A 107 -2.39 -15.01 0.90
CA LYS A 107 -2.45 -14.86 2.37
C LYS A 107 -3.17 -16.01 3.04
N LEU A 108 -4.24 -16.51 2.43
CA LEU A 108 -4.98 -17.66 2.93
C LEU A 108 -4.11 -18.93 2.92
N HIS A 109 -3.41 -19.19 1.81
CA HIS A 109 -2.47 -20.30 1.72
C HIS A 109 -1.34 -20.19 2.74
N ILE A 110 -0.72 -19.01 2.85
CA ILE A 110 0.34 -18.74 3.84
C ILE A 110 -0.18 -18.95 5.27
N ALA A 111 -1.41 -18.51 5.55
CA ALA A 111 -2.02 -18.67 6.86
C ALA A 111 -2.16 -20.15 7.24
N PHE A 112 -2.71 -20.98 6.37
CA PHE A 112 -2.90 -22.41 6.66
C PHE A 112 -1.60 -23.21 6.66
N GLN A 113 -0.68 -22.90 5.76
CA GLN A 113 0.59 -23.63 5.66
C GLN A 113 1.57 -23.27 6.77
N TYR A 114 1.59 -22.02 7.23
CA TYR A 114 2.63 -21.52 8.13
C TYR A 114 2.11 -20.84 9.39
N LEU A 115 1.18 -19.88 9.28
CA LEU A 115 0.84 -19.01 10.41
C LEU A 115 -0.03 -19.70 11.46
N VAL A 116 -1.06 -20.43 11.03
CA VAL A 116 -1.97 -21.16 11.92
C VAL A 116 -1.21 -22.26 12.67
N PRO A 117 -0.45 -23.16 12.02
CA PRO A 117 0.33 -24.17 12.74
C PRO A 117 1.30 -23.56 13.76
N ARG A 118 2.05 -22.52 13.35
CA ARG A 118 2.99 -21.82 14.22
C ARG A 118 2.31 -21.20 15.43
N GLN A 119 1.21 -20.47 15.23
CA GLN A 119 0.50 -19.82 16.34
C GLN A 119 -0.23 -20.82 17.23
N VAL A 120 -0.67 -21.96 16.73
CA VAL A 120 -1.25 -23.04 17.56
C VAL A 120 -0.16 -23.62 18.48
N GLU A 121 1.02 -23.93 17.93
CA GLU A 121 2.16 -24.46 18.68
C GLU A 121 2.70 -23.46 19.72
N GLU A 122 3.00 -22.22 19.32
CA GLU A 122 3.57 -21.19 20.20
C GLU A 122 2.68 -20.86 21.39
N ASN A 123 1.37 -21.00 21.25
CA ASN A 123 0.40 -20.72 22.31
C ASN A 123 -0.01 -21.97 23.09
N GLY A 124 0.60 -23.13 22.81
CA GLY A 124 0.36 -24.39 23.53
C GLY A 124 -1.06 -24.93 23.38
N VAL A 125 -1.72 -24.66 22.25
CA VAL A 125 -3.03 -25.19 21.89
C VAL A 125 -2.84 -26.37 20.93
N THR A 126 -3.80 -27.30 20.83
CA THR A 126 -3.77 -28.40 19.86
C THR A 126 -4.75 -28.18 18.70
N ASN A 127 -4.53 -28.84 17.56
CA ASN A 127 -5.46 -28.83 16.41
C ASN A 127 -6.85 -29.42 16.74
N GLU A 128 -6.96 -30.17 17.83
CA GLU A 128 -8.23 -30.71 18.34
C GLU A 128 -8.99 -29.66 19.16
N GLN A 129 -8.31 -28.62 19.66
CA GLN A 129 -8.88 -27.59 20.51
C GLN A 129 -9.26 -26.31 19.75
N ILE A 130 -8.70 -26.10 18.56
CA ILE A 130 -9.02 -24.95 17.71
C ILE A 130 -8.95 -25.33 16.23
N GLU A 131 -9.90 -24.82 15.45
CA GLU A 131 -9.96 -24.99 14.01
C GLU A 131 -10.32 -23.67 13.34
N PHE A 132 -9.54 -23.27 12.35
CA PHE A 132 -9.81 -22.11 11.50
C PHE A 132 -10.41 -22.60 10.18
N THR A 133 -11.54 -22.01 9.77
CA THR A 133 -12.09 -22.24 8.42
C THR A 133 -11.50 -21.23 7.43
N GLU A 134 -11.58 -21.52 6.14
CA GLU A 134 -11.11 -20.62 5.09
C GLU A 134 -11.85 -19.28 5.12
N GLU A 135 -13.16 -19.32 5.35
CA GLU A 135 -13.99 -18.12 5.47
C GLU A 135 -13.57 -17.28 6.68
N ALA A 136 -13.17 -17.90 7.78
CA ALA A 136 -12.69 -17.21 8.96
C ALA A 136 -11.37 -16.46 8.69
N ILE A 137 -10.42 -17.11 8.00
CA ILE A 137 -9.16 -16.46 7.62
C ILE A 137 -9.40 -15.34 6.62
N SER A 138 -10.20 -15.57 5.57
CA SER A 138 -10.59 -14.53 4.61
C SER A 138 -11.27 -13.34 5.33
N HIS A 139 -12.16 -13.62 6.29
CA HIS A 139 -12.80 -12.59 7.10
C HIS A 139 -11.79 -11.77 7.94
N ILE A 140 -10.77 -12.41 8.52
CA ILE A 140 -9.69 -11.70 9.23
C ILE A 140 -8.89 -10.82 8.26
N VAL A 141 -8.54 -11.36 7.08
CA VAL A 141 -7.79 -10.63 6.06
C VAL A 141 -8.53 -9.37 5.63
N ARG A 142 -9.83 -9.47 5.31
CA ARG A 142 -10.63 -8.33 4.83
C ARG A 142 -10.94 -7.29 5.91
N HIS A 143 -11.31 -7.73 7.11
CA HIS A 143 -11.93 -6.86 8.12
C HIS A 143 -11.02 -6.48 9.29
N TYR A 144 -9.88 -7.15 9.43
CA TYR A 144 -8.95 -6.97 10.56
C TYR A 144 -7.50 -6.76 10.14
N THR A 145 -7.18 -6.76 8.84
CA THR A 145 -5.84 -6.45 8.32
C THR A 145 -5.87 -5.44 7.17
N ARG A 146 -4.98 -4.44 7.19
CA ARG A 146 -4.75 -3.50 6.08
C ARG A 146 -3.24 -3.36 5.88
N GLU A 147 -2.68 -4.31 5.14
CA GLU A 147 -1.24 -4.39 4.86
C GLU A 147 -0.98 -5.25 3.62
N ALA A 148 0.19 -5.08 2.99
CA ALA A 148 0.63 -5.95 1.90
C ALA A 148 1.13 -7.32 2.40
N GLY A 149 1.79 -7.36 3.56
CA GLY A 149 2.31 -8.58 4.19
C GLY A 149 1.27 -9.35 5.02
N VAL A 150 1.77 -10.20 5.93
CA VAL A 150 0.96 -11.07 6.81
C VAL A 150 1.19 -10.85 8.32
N ARG A 151 1.85 -9.75 8.69
CA ARG A 151 2.26 -9.49 10.08
C ARG A 151 1.07 -9.28 11.01
N ASN A 152 0.10 -8.46 10.61
CA ASN A 152 -1.14 -8.26 11.36
C ASN A 152 -2.06 -9.48 11.25
N LEU A 153 -2.04 -10.20 10.12
CA LEU A 153 -2.76 -11.48 9.99
C LEU A 153 -2.30 -12.47 11.06
N GLU A 154 -0.99 -12.69 11.18
CA GLU A 154 -0.42 -13.55 12.22
C GLU A 154 -0.76 -13.07 13.64
N ARG A 155 -0.65 -11.76 13.90
CA ARG A 155 -1.01 -11.19 15.21
C ARG A 155 -2.46 -11.45 15.59
N ASN A 156 -3.38 -11.33 14.63
CA ASN A 156 -4.81 -11.60 14.84
C ASN A 156 -5.05 -13.10 15.11
N ILE A 157 -4.45 -13.99 14.31
CA ILE A 157 -4.50 -15.45 14.52
C ILE A 157 -3.96 -15.80 15.92
N GLY A 158 -2.78 -15.29 16.28
CA GLY A 158 -2.19 -15.52 17.60
C GLY A 158 -3.02 -14.96 18.75
N THR A 159 -3.75 -13.87 18.54
CA THR A 159 -4.69 -13.34 19.55
C THR A 159 -5.86 -14.28 19.78
N ILE A 160 -6.41 -14.89 18.72
CA ILE A 160 -7.46 -15.90 18.83
C ILE A 160 -6.93 -17.14 19.56
N CYS A 161 -5.74 -17.65 19.17
CA CYS A 161 -5.10 -18.78 19.84
C CYS A 161 -4.86 -18.52 21.33
N ARG A 162 -4.32 -17.35 21.71
CA ARG A 162 -4.15 -16.94 23.12
C ARG A 162 -5.47 -16.90 23.89
N LYS A 163 -6.53 -16.37 23.28
CA LYS A 163 -7.85 -16.33 23.91
C LYS A 163 -8.43 -17.73 24.11
N GLN A 164 -8.20 -18.65 23.18
CA GLN A 164 -8.59 -20.04 23.35
C GLN A 164 -7.76 -20.75 24.43
N ALA A 165 -6.44 -20.57 24.46
CA ALA A 165 -5.59 -21.09 25.53
C ALA A 165 -6.07 -20.63 26.92
N ARG A 166 -6.44 -19.34 27.05
CA ARG A 166 -7.03 -18.80 28.28
C ARG A 166 -8.36 -19.49 28.64
N ARG A 167 -9.26 -19.69 27.67
CA ARG A 167 -10.55 -20.39 27.91
C ARG A 167 -10.33 -21.80 28.43
N ILE A 168 -9.38 -22.53 27.86
CA ILE A 168 -9.01 -23.89 28.29
C ILE A 168 -8.47 -23.88 29.71
N ALA A 169 -7.59 -22.92 30.05
CA ALA A 169 -7.07 -22.75 31.41
C ALA A 169 -8.16 -22.39 32.44
N GLU A 170 -9.22 -21.68 32.00
CA GLU A 170 -10.42 -21.38 32.80
C GLU A 170 -11.40 -22.57 32.89
N GLY A 171 -11.07 -23.73 32.30
CA GLY A 171 -11.85 -24.97 32.38
C GLY A 171 -12.85 -25.19 31.25
N LYS A 172 -12.88 -24.32 30.23
CA LYS A 172 -13.71 -24.50 29.02
C LYS A 172 -12.90 -25.24 27.95
N THR A 173 -13.03 -26.56 27.89
CA THR A 173 -12.22 -27.43 27.04
C THR A 173 -12.82 -27.72 25.66
N ASP A 174 -13.94 -27.09 25.31
CA ASP A 174 -14.61 -27.31 24.04
C ASP A 174 -13.73 -26.85 22.85
N LYS A 175 -13.75 -27.65 21.77
CA LYS A 175 -13.11 -27.28 20.51
C LYS A 175 -13.72 -25.99 19.97
N LEU A 176 -12.87 -25.00 19.67
CA LEU A 176 -13.29 -23.74 19.09
C LEU A 176 -13.21 -23.81 17.57
N ILE A 177 -14.37 -23.83 16.91
CA ILE A 177 -14.45 -23.56 15.47
C ILE A 177 -14.52 -22.04 15.28
N VAL A 178 -13.48 -21.48 14.68
CA VAL A 178 -13.38 -20.05 14.44
C VAL A 178 -14.30 -19.70 13.28
N THR A 179 -15.37 -18.94 13.58
CA THR A 179 -16.33 -18.39 12.61
C THR A 179 -16.30 -16.87 12.68
N SER A 180 -16.90 -16.16 11.73
CA SER A 180 -16.96 -14.68 11.73
C SER A 180 -17.50 -14.11 13.04
N LYS A 181 -18.50 -14.76 13.64
CA LYS A 181 -19.07 -14.35 14.94
C LYS A 181 -18.09 -14.52 16.09
N VAL A 182 -17.34 -15.63 16.11
CA VAL A 182 -16.28 -15.86 17.10
C VAL A 182 -15.15 -14.84 16.93
N ILE A 183 -14.82 -14.51 15.68
CA ILE A 183 -13.82 -13.49 15.37
C ILE A 183 -14.25 -12.14 15.96
N GLU A 184 -15.49 -11.72 15.82
CA GLU A 184 -15.98 -10.47 16.41
C GLU A 184 -15.94 -10.48 17.95
N GLU A 185 -16.32 -11.60 18.57
CA GLU A 185 -16.24 -11.76 20.02
C GLU A 185 -14.78 -11.69 20.53
N MET A 186 -13.85 -12.26 19.76
CA MET A 186 -12.45 -12.38 20.15
C MET A 186 -11.56 -11.22 19.72
N LEU A 187 -11.81 -10.56 18.60
CA LEU A 187 -11.01 -9.46 18.08
C LEU A 187 -11.68 -8.09 18.26
N GLY A 188 -12.95 -8.07 18.69
CA GLY A 188 -13.82 -6.89 18.72
C GLY A 188 -14.60 -6.76 17.41
N GLY A 189 -15.46 -5.74 17.30
CA GLY A 189 -16.18 -5.47 16.06
C GLY A 189 -15.26 -5.23 14.86
N ILE A 190 -15.82 -5.31 13.66
CA ILE A 190 -15.12 -5.10 12.38
C ILE A 190 -14.31 -3.79 12.43
N LYS A 191 -13.00 -3.89 12.16
CA LYS A 191 -12.07 -2.76 12.25
C LYS A 191 -11.87 -2.02 10.93
N ILE A 192 -12.06 -2.73 9.80
CA ILE A 192 -11.83 -2.21 8.46
C ILE A 192 -13.06 -2.52 7.61
N ARG A 193 -13.61 -1.50 6.95
CA ARG A 193 -14.80 -1.57 6.10
C ARG A 193 -14.55 -0.83 4.79
N SER A 194 -13.67 -1.38 3.96
CA SER A 194 -13.19 -0.68 2.77
C SER A 194 -14.31 -0.37 1.77
N GLU A 195 -15.20 -1.34 1.49
CA GLU A 195 -16.31 -1.16 0.54
C GLU A 195 -17.35 -0.17 1.06
N GLY A 196 -17.79 -0.33 2.32
CA GLY A 196 -18.71 0.60 2.96
C GLY A 196 -18.14 2.02 3.04
N GLU A 197 -16.85 2.18 3.33
CA GLU A 197 -16.19 3.50 3.32
C GLU A 197 -16.17 4.11 1.91
N ILE A 198 -15.87 3.33 0.87
CA ILE A 198 -15.91 3.81 -0.51
C ILE A 198 -17.33 4.27 -0.89
N ALA A 199 -18.33 3.42 -0.66
CA ALA A 199 -19.71 3.71 -1.02
C ALA A 199 -20.26 4.95 -0.27
N GLU A 200 -19.96 5.08 1.01
CA GLU A 200 -20.42 6.20 1.84
C GLU A 200 -19.76 7.51 1.40
N ARG A 201 -18.42 7.52 1.25
CA ARG A 201 -17.69 8.76 0.95
C ARG A 201 -17.96 9.26 -0.48
N THR A 202 -18.08 8.35 -1.44
CA THR A 202 -18.37 8.70 -2.85
C THR A 202 -19.84 9.10 -3.10
N LYS A 203 -20.72 8.97 -2.11
CA LYS A 203 -22.08 9.55 -2.14
C LYS A 203 -22.07 11.07 -2.30
N ARG A 204 -21.01 11.72 -1.80
CA ARG A 204 -20.82 13.16 -1.93
C ARG A 204 -20.12 13.49 -3.26
N SER A 205 -20.73 14.39 -4.04
CA SER A 205 -20.08 14.97 -5.23
C SER A 205 -18.76 15.65 -4.85
N GLY A 206 -17.73 15.45 -5.65
CA GLY A 206 -16.39 15.96 -5.38
C GLY A 206 -15.50 15.03 -4.57
N VAL A 207 -15.96 13.83 -4.22
CA VAL A 207 -15.14 12.79 -3.57
C VAL A 207 -14.89 11.65 -4.56
N VAL A 208 -13.62 11.35 -4.83
CA VAL A 208 -13.21 10.35 -5.83
C VAL A 208 -12.12 9.45 -5.28
N VAL A 209 -12.18 8.17 -5.60
CA VAL A 209 -11.17 7.19 -5.17
C VAL A 209 -10.02 7.18 -6.17
N GLY A 210 -8.82 7.53 -5.70
CA GLY A 210 -7.56 7.41 -6.42
C GLY A 210 -6.75 6.21 -5.95
N LEU A 211 -5.93 5.64 -6.83
CA LEU A 211 -5.00 4.57 -6.47
C LEU A 211 -3.59 5.14 -6.25
N ALA A 212 -2.99 4.80 -5.12
CA ALA A 212 -1.66 5.24 -4.74
C ALA A 212 -0.71 4.07 -4.56
N TRP A 213 0.56 4.33 -4.84
CA TRP A 213 1.64 3.43 -4.50
C TRP A 213 2.38 4.00 -3.30
N THR A 214 2.67 3.16 -2.31
CA THR A 214 3.51 3.50 -1.17
C THR A 214 4.62 2.46 -1.05
N PRO A 215 5.72 2.75 -0.33
CA PRO A 215 6.75 1.74 -0.04
C PRO A 215 6.22 0.51 0.71
N ALA A 216 5.08 0.62 1.39
CA ALA A 216 4.43 -0.50 2.07
C ALA A 216 3.44 -1.28 1.17
N GLY A 217 3.38 -0.93 -0.13
CA GLY A 217 2.44 -1.47 -1.12
C GLY A 217 1.42 -0.44 -1.59
N GLY A 218 0.48 -0.89 -2.43
CA GLY A 218 -0.59 -0.04 -2.95
C GLY A 218 -1.66 0.27 -1.89
N ASP A 219 -2.30 1.43 -2.01
CA ASP A 219 -3.43 1.84 -1.17
C ASP A 219 -4.46 2.67 -1.98
N ILE A 220 -5.67 2.81 -1.45
CA ILE A 220 -6.68 3.73 -1.99
C ILE A 220 -6.62 5.08 -1.25
N LEU A 221 -6.86 6.17 -1.97
CA LEU A 221 -6.95 7.53 -1.45
C LEU A 221 -8.28 8.15 -1.84
N PHE A 222 -8.85 8.95 -0.95
CA PHE A 222 -10.06 9.71 -1.23
C PHE A 222 -9.69 11.15 -1.53
N ILE A 223 -9.73 11.56 -2.80
CA ILE A 223 -9.50 12.95 -3.18
C ILE A 223 -10.80 13.71 -3.00
N GLU A 224 -10.77 14.76 -2.18
CA GLU A 224 -11.95 15.56 -1.85
C GLU A 224 -11.79 16.97 -2.40
N ALA A 225 -12.74 17.41 -3.20
CA ALA A 225 -12.88 18.77 -3.68
C ALA A 225 -14.07 19.44 -3.00
N ASN A 226 -13.90 20.71 -2.63
CA ASN A 226 -15.00 21.53 -2.11
C ASN A 226 -14.93 22.95 -2.68
N VAL A 227 -16.06 23.65 -2.64
CA VAL A 227 -16.21 25.02 -3.15
C VAL A 227 -16.72 25.94 -2.04
N MET A 228 -16.22 27.17 -2.03
CA MET A 228 -16.78 28.27 -1.23
C MET A 228 -16.86 29.55 -2.07
N ARG A 229 -17.70 30.50 -1.67
CA ARG A 229 -17.68 31.85 -2.27
C ARG A 229 -16.33 32.52 -1.99
N GLY A 230 -15.76 33.15 -3.01
CA GLY A 230 -14.42 33.69 -2.95
C GLY A 230 -14.06 34.59 -4.13
N LYS A 231 -12.79 34.59 -4.51
CA LYS A 231 -12.21 35.44 -5.56
C LYS A 231 -11.41 34.64 -6.61
N GLY A 232 -11.67 33.34 -6.73
CA GLY A 232 -10.98 32.45 -7.67
C GLY A 232 -9.70 31.82 -7.12
N GLY A 233 -9.59 31.71 -5.80
CA GLY A 233 -8.49 31.04 -5.12
C GLY A 233 -8.52 29.53 -5.30
N PHE A 234 -7.34 28.91 -5.34
CA PHE A 234 -7.18 27.47 -5.38
C PHE A 234 -6.28 27.02 -4.22
N THR A 235 -6.87 26.29 -3.28
CA THR A 235 -6.19 25.80 -2.08
C THR A 235 -5.95 24.30 -2.19
N MET A 236 -4.75 23.85 -1.82
CA MET A 236 -4.34 22.45 -1.91
C MET A 236 -3.76 22.01 -0.57
N THR A 237 -4.21 20.87 -0.04
CA THR A 237 -3.80 20.37 1.28
C THR A 237 -3.65 18.85 1.31
N GLY A 238 -2.92 18.32 2.29
CA GLY A 238 -2.73 16.87 2.45
C GLY A 238 -1.28 16.38 2.42
N GLN A 239 -0.31 17.25 2.72
CA GLN A 239 1.13 16.98 2.62
C GLN A 239 1.56 16.51 1.22
N ILE A 240 1.16 17.29 0.22
CA ILE A 240 1.44 17.04 -1.18
C ILE A 240 2.78 17.68 -1.58
N GLY A 241 3.60 16.94 -2.32
CA GLY A 241 4.84 17.44 -2.88
C GLY A 241 4.62 18.34 -4.11
N GLN A 242 5.72 18.80 -4.70
CA GLN A 242 5.67 19.79 -5.78
C GLN A 242 5.05 19.21 -7.06
N VAL A 243 5.37 17.96 -7.41
CA VAL A 243 4.86 17.31 -8.63
C VAL A 243 3.36 17.11 -8.53
N MET A 244 2.87 16.75 -7.35
CA MET A 244 1.43 16.61 -7.12
C MET A 244 0.69 17.97 -7.19
N GLN A 245 1.30 19.07 -6.73
CA GLN A 245 0.73 20.42 -6.89
C GLN A 245 0.63 20.83 -8.36
N GLU A 246 1.65 20.53 -9.16
CA GLU A 246 1.62 20.79 -10.61
C GLU A 246 0.51 19.97 -11.31
N SER A 247 0.33 18.71 -10.91
CA SER A 247 -0.76 17.86 -11.40
C SER A 247 -2.16 18.41 -11.06
N MET A 248 -2.35 18.89 -9.82
CA MET A 248 -3.59 19.56 -9.40
C MET A 248 -3.87 20.81 -10.24
N GLN A 249 -2.84 21.60 -10.52
CA GLN A 249 -2.95 22.80 -11.35
C GLN A 249 -3.29 22.46 -12.81
N ALA A 250 -2.71 21.40 -13.36
CA ALA A 250 -3.02 20.91 -14.71
C ALA A 250 -4.47 20.44 -14.82
N ALA A 251 -4.95 19.65 -13.85
CA ALA A 251 -6.33 19.21 -13.76
C ALA A 251 -7.31 20.40 -13.71
N LEU A 252 -7.05 21.39 -12.84
CA LEU A 252 -7.87 22.60 -12.76
C LEU A 252 -7.87 23.37 -14.08
N THR A 253 -6.72 23.51 -14.72
CA THR A 253 -6.58 24.23 -15.99
C THR A 253 -7.38 23.56 -17.10
N TRP A 254 -7.35 22.23 -17.18
CA TRP A 254 -8.14 21.49 -18.16
C TRP A 254 -9.66 21.68 -17.91
N VAL A 255 -10.12 21.54 -16.66
CA VAL A 255 -11.55 21.73 -16.32
C VAL A 255 -12.01 23.16 -16.65
N ARG A 256 -11.19 24.17 -16.36
CA ARG A 256 -11.49 25.57 -16.70
C ARG A 256 -11.59 25.79 -18.21
N SER A 257 -10.67 25.22 -18.97
CA SER A 257 -10.63 25.36 -20.43
C SER A 257 -11.81 24.68 -21.12
N ASN A 258 -12.40 23.67 -20.49
CA ASN A 258 -13.53 22.89 -21.01
C ASN A 258 -14.86 23.16 -20.29
N ALA A 259 -14.94 24.23 -19.48
CA ALA A 259 -16.09 24.52 -18.63
C ALA A 259 -17.43 24.53 -19.38
N VAL A 260 -17.47 25.17 -20.55
CA VAL A 260 -18.69 25.26 -21.39
C VAL A 260 -19.17 23.89 -21.84
N GLN A 261 -18.26 23.02 -22.29
CA GLN A 261 -18.59 21.67 -22.75
C GLN A 261 -19.07 20.79 -21.59
N LEU A 262 -18.56 21.04 -20.38
CA LEU A 262 -18.94 20.35 -19.15
C LEU A 262 -20.23 20.89 -18.52
N GLY A 263 -20.84 21.95 -19.07
CA GLY A 263 -22.03 22.59 -18.52
C GLY A 263 -21.77 23.45 -17.28
N ILE A 264 -20.54 23.89 -17.07
CA ILE A 264 -20.10 24.72 -15.94
C ILE A 264 -20.17 26.20 -16.36
N GLN A 265 -20.68 27.06 -15.48
CA GLN A 265 -20.77 28.50 -15.75
C GLN A 265 -19.38 29.15 -15.87
N GLU A 266 -19.15 29.97 -16.90
CA GLU A 266 -17.84 30.57 -17.17
C GLU A 266 -17.34 31.49 -16.03
N ASN A 267 -18.24 32.23 -15.38
CA ASN A 267 -17.92 33.11 -14.26
C ASN A 267 -17.68 32.36 -12.94
N PHE A 268 -17.93 31.05 -12.89
CA PHE A 268 -17.84 30.25 -11.66
C PHE A 268 -16.48 30.41 -10.98
N PHE A 269 -15.39 30.28 -11.75
CA PHE A 269 -14.02 30.32 -11.24
C PHE A 269 -13.55 31.71 -10.80
N ALA A 270 -14.29 32.77 -11.12
CA ALA A 270 -14.00 34.12 -10.65
C ALA A 270 -14.68 34.43 -9.31
N GLU A 271 -15.83 33.80 -9.05
CA GLU A 271 -16.70 34.07 -7.89
C GLU A 271 -16.53 33.06 -6.74
N HIS A 272 -15.82 31.96 -7.00
CA HIS A 272 -15.67 30.86 -6.07
C HIS A 272 -14.22 30.47 -5.89
N ASP A 273 -13.86 30.13 -4.65
CA ASP A 273 -12.60 29.46 -4.33
C ASP A 273 -12.84 27.95 -4.30
N ILE A 274 -11.83 27.20 -4.74
CA ILE A 274 -11.84 25.74 -4.77
C ILE A 274 -10.75 25.23 -3.82
N HIS A 275 -11.07 24.18 -3.06
CA HIS A 275 -10.14 23.51 -2.18
C HIS A 275 -10.09 22.03 -2.50
N ILE A 276 -8.91 21.50 -2.84
CA ILE A 276 -8.65 20.06 -2.92
C ILE A 276 -7.88 19.59 -1.69
N HIS A 277 -8.37 18.52 -1.07
CA HIS A 277 -7.75 17.83 0.03
C HIS A 277 -7.45 16.38 -0.34
N VAL A 278 -6.22 15.94 -0.07
CA VAL A 278 -5.80 14.53 -0.19
C VAL A 278 -5.45 14.00 1.21
N PRO A 279 -6.39 13.34 1.91
CA PRO A 279 -6.23 12.80 3.27
C PRO A 279 -5.07 11.79 3.37
N ALA A 280 -4.63 11.50 4.60
CA ALA A 280 -3.45 10.72 5.03
C ALA A 280 -2.18 11.58 5.25
N GLY A 281 -2.24 12.48 6.24
CA GLY A 281 -1.27 13.56 6.50
C GLY A 281 -0.02 13.18 7.28
N ALA A 282 0.57 12.00 7.04
CA ALA A 282 1.90 11.67 7.56
C ALA A 282 2.85 11.03 6.53
N ILE A 283 2.31 10.59 5.38
CA ILE A 283 3.08 10.02 4.28
C ILE A 283 3.10 11.07 3.17
N PRO A 284 4.28 11.63 2.83
CA PRO A 284 4.39 12.55 1.70
C PRO A 284 3.87 11.90 0.43
N LYS A 285 3.01 12.62 -0.30
CA LYS A 285 2.45 12.16 -1.58
C LYS A 285 3.03 13.04 -2.66
N ASP A 286 3.93 12.48 -3.45
CA ASP A 286 4.53 13.18 -4.56
C ASP A 286 4.56 12.24 -5.77
N GLY A 287 3.88 12.65 -6.84
CA GLY A 287 3.71 11.86 -8.04
C GLY A 287 2.54 12.38 -8.89
N PRO A 288 2.64 12.35 -10.23
CA PRO A 288 1.65 12.94 -11.12
C PRO A 288 0.41 12.06 -11.32
N SER A 289 0.44 10.82 -10.83
CA SER A 289 -0.54 9.76 -11.15
C SER A 289 -1.96 9.95 -10.61
N ALA A 290 -2.26 11.08 -9.95
CA ALA A 290 -3.58 11.40 -9.43
C ALA A 290 -4.31 12.49 -10.24
N GLY A 291 -3.72 12.94 -11.35
CA GLY A 291 -4.26 14.02 -12.18
C GLY A 291 -5.67 13.74 -12.69
N VAL A 292 -5.93 12.52 -13.20
CA VAL A 292 -7.26 12.13 -13.67
C VAL A 292 -8.29 12.07 -12.53
N THR A 293 -7.87 11.62 -11.35
CA THR A 293 -8.70 11.57 -10.14
C THR A 293 -9.09 12.98 -9.69
N MET A 294 -8.15 13.92 -9.71
CA MET A 294 -8.39 15.32 -9.35
C MET A 294 -9.31 16.02 -10.35
N ALA A 295 -9.09 15.82 -11.65
CA ALA A 295 -9.97 16.37 -12.69
C ALA A 295 -11.40 15.84 -12.52
N THR A 296 -11.55 14.53 -12.28
CA THR A 296 -12.87 13.92 -12.02
C THR A 296 -13.52 14.46 -10.75
N ALA A 297 -12.76 14.67 -9.67
CA ALA A 297 -13.28 15.26 -8.44
C ALA A 297 -13.81 16.68 -8.68
N LEU A 298 -13.09 17.50 -9.43
CA LEU A 298 -13.54 18.83 -9.82
C LEU A 298 -14.82 18.75 -10.66
N VAL A 299 -14.85 17.93 -11.71
CA VAL A 299 -16.05 17.82 -12.56
C VAL A 299 -17.25 17.29 -11.77
N SER A 300 -17.05 16.28 -10.92
CA SER A 300 -18.07 15.73 -10.02
C SER A 300 -18.67 16.81 -9.13
N LEU A 301 -17.83 17.60 -8.46
CA LEU A 301 -18.25 18.72 -7.61
C LEU A 301 -19.04 19.78 -8.39
N LEU A 302 -18.49 20.22 -9.53
CA LEU A 302 -19.01 21.36 -10.29
C LEU A 302 -20.30 21.03 -11.05
N THR A 303 -20.49 19.76 -11.39
CA THR A 303 -21.72 19.27 -12.04
C THR A 303 -22.71 18.64 -11.07
N ASN A 304 -22.37 18.58 -9.78
CA ASN A 304 -23.15 17.92 -8.73
C ASN A 304 -23.54 16.47 -9.11
N ARG A 305 -22.59 15.74 -9.71
CA ARG A 305 -22.76 14.33 -10.10
C ARG A 305 -21.81 13.47 -9.27
N PRO A 306 -22.30 12.66 -8.33
CA PRO A 306 -21.47 11.71 -7.59
C PRO A 306 -20.80 10.70 -8.53
N VAL A 307 -19.55 10.33 -8.24
CA VAL A 307 -18.84 9.29 -9.00
C VAL A 307 -19.48 7.93 -8.76
N ARG A 308 -19.52 7.08 -9.81
CA ARG A 308 -20.04 5.72 -9.72
C ARG A 308 -19.48 4.95 -8.51
N PRO A 309 -20.30 4.15 -7.82
CA PRO A 309 -19.86 3.37 -6.67
C PRO A 309 -18.70 2.44 -7.05
N LEU A 310 -17.84 2.15 -6.05
CA LEU A 310 -16.78 1.15 -6.18
C LEU A 310 -15.88 1.32 -7.42
N THR A 311 -15.71 2.57 -7.86
CA THR A 311 -14.88 2.95 -9.00
C THR A 311 -13.62 3.66 -8.50
N ALA A 312 -12.45 3.21 -8.94
CA ALA A 312 -11.16 3.85 -8.65
C ALA A 312 -10.39 4.16 -9.93
N MET A 313 -9.51 5.14 -9.87
CA MET A 313 -8.74 5.56 -11.05
C MET A 313 -7.31 6.01 -10.70
N THR A 314 -6.43 5.91 -11.68
CA THR A 314 -5.07 6.45 -11.64
C THR A 314 -4.66 6.86 -13.05
N GLY A 315 -3.84 7.89 -13.16
CA GLY A 315 -3.38 8.42 -14.43
C GLY A 315 -2.86 9.84 -14.27
N GLU A 316 -1.80 10.15 -15.00
CA GLU A 316 -1.36 11.52 -15.18
C GLU A 316 -2.21 12.20 -16.26
N ILE A 317 -2.48 13.50 -16.08
CA ILE A 317 -3.26 14.29 -17.02
C ILE A 317 -2.39 15.41 -17.60
N THR A 318 -2.50 15.61 -18.91
CA THR A 318 -1.90 16.78 -19.59
C THR A 318 -2.89 17.94 -19.68
N LEU A 319 -2.38 19.15 -19.95
CA LEU A 319 -3.24 20.32 -20.21
C LEU A 319 -4.20 20.12 -21.40
N SER A 320 -3.84 19.24 -22.34
CA SER A 320 -4.66 18.91 -23.52
C SER A 320 -5.70 17.83 -23.25
N GLY A 321 -5.71 17.21 -22.07
CA GLY A 321 -6.67 16.15 -21.71
C GLY A 321 -6.20 14.73 -21.98
N ASN A 322 -4.98 14.52 -22.49
CA ASN A 322 -4.42 13.18 -22.65
C ASN A 322 -4.09 12.55 -21.29
N VAL A 323 -4.33 11.25 -21.17
CA VAL A 323 -4.00 10.42 -20.01
C VAL A 323 -2.70 9.68 -20.28
N LEU A 324 -1.68 9.92 -19.44
CA LEU A 324 -0.34 9.37 -19.61
C LEU A 324 -0.10 8.14 -18.71
N PRO A 325 0.80 7.22 -19.11
CA PRO A 325 1.12 6.02 -18.34
C PRO A 325 1.73 6.34 -16.98
N ILE A 326 1.49 5.45 -16.03
CA ILE A 326 1.96 5.56 -14.64
C ILE A 326 2.64 4.26 -14.19
N GLY A 327 3.47 4.34 -13.15
CA GLY A 327 4.11 3.18 -12.53
C GLY A 327 3.29 2.55 -11.40
N GLY A 328 3.73 1.36 -10.96
CA GLY A 328 3.15 0.63 -9.83
C GLY A 328 1.75 0.08 -10.11
N ILE A 329 1.50 -0.37 -11.34
CA ILE A 329 0.18 -0.82 -11.80
C ILE A 329 -0.30 -2.02 -10.99
N LYS A 330 0.56 -3.02 -10.81
CA LYS A 330 0.23 -4.23 -10.05
C LYS A 330 -0.21 -3.90 -8.64
N GLU A 331 0.56 -3.10 -7.90
CA GLU A 331 0.23 -2.75 -6.51
C GLU A 331 -1.06 -1.94 -6.42
N LYS A 332 -1.28 -1.01 -7.35
CA LYS A 332 -2.48 -0.18 -7.42
C LYS A 332 -3.73 -1.03 -7.69
N VAL A 333 -3.64 -1.97 -8.63
CA VAL A 333 -4.72 -2.90 -8.95
C VAL A 333 -5.01 -3.83 -7.77
N LEU A 334 -3.98 -4.42 -7.16
CA LEU A 334 -4.16 -5.28 -5.97
C LEU A 334 -4.75 -4.51 -4.79
N ALA A 335 -4.40 -3.22 -4.62
CA ALA A 335 -5.00 -2.36 -3.61
C ALA A 335 -6.48 -2.07 -3.90
N ALA A 336 -6.84 -1.83 -5.16
CA ALA A 336 -8.22 -1.65 -5.59
C ALA A 336 -9.05 -2.92 -5.29
N LYS A 337 -8.57 -4.10 -5.71
CA LYS A 337 -9.21 -5.40 -5.44
C LYS A 337 -9.40 -5.61 -3.93
N ARG A 338 -8.35 -5.40 -3.14
CA ARG A 338 -8.41 -5.54 -1.66
C ARG A 338 -9.38 -4.56 -1.00
N ALA A 339 -9.60 -3.39 -1.61
CA ALA A 339 -10.56 -2.42 -1.12
C ALA A 339 -12.01 -2.69 -1.59
N GLY A 340 -12.21 -3.70 -2.44
CA GLY A 340 -13.52 -4.08 -3.00
C GLY A 340 -13.98 -3.18 -4.15
N VAL A 341 -13.04 -2.49 -4.81
CA VAL A 341 -13.30 -1.74 -6.04
C VAL A 341 -13.66 -2.73 -7.15
N ARG A 342 -14.73 -2.43 -7.90
CA ARG A 342 -15.21 -3.24 -9.03
C ARG A 342 -14.75 -2.70 -10.37
N ASP A 343 -14.59 -1.39 -10.49
CA ASP A 343 -14.19 -0.73 -11.73
C ASP A 343 -12.90 0.06 -11.52
N VAL A 344 -11.87 -0.26 -12.31
CA VAL A 344 -10.57 0.39 -12.24
C VAL A 344 -10.26 1.04 -13.59
N ILE A 345 -10.07 2.36 -13.58
CA ILE A 345 -9.73 3.14 -14.78
C ILE A 345 -8.22 3.37 -14.81
N LEU A 346 -7.58 2.92 -15.90
CA LEU A 346 -6.12 2.95 -16.12
C LEU A 346 -5.77 3.62 -17.45
N PRO A 347 -4.57 4.21 -17.59
CA PRO A 347 -4.09 4.68 -18.88
C PRO A 347 -3.99 3.52 -19.88
N ALA A 348 -4.35 3.77 -21.14
CA ALA A 348 -4.36 2.75 -22.18
C ALA A 348 -2.96 2.14 -22.43
N GLU A 349 -1.91 2.94 -22.29
CA GLU A 349 -0.52 2.50 -22.43
C GLU A 349 -0.08 1.53 -21.31
N ASN A 350 -0.77 1.50 -20.17
CA ASN A 350 -0.46 0.56 -19.09
C ASN A 350 -1.10 -0.83 -19.27
N LYS A 351 -1.84 -1.06 -20.36
CA LYS A 351 -2.48 -2.36 -20.63
C LYS A 351 -1.45 -3.50 -20.65
N THR A 352 -0.30 -3.30 -21.28
CA THR A 352 0.76 -4.31 -21.33
C THR A 352 1.28 -4.64 -19.93
N ASN A 353 1.45 -3.65 -19.06
CA ASN A 353 1.87 -3.89 -17.67
C ASN A 353 0.83 -4.74 -16.92
N VAL A 354 -0.46 -4.51 -17.15
CA VAL A 354 -1.50 -5.34 -16.54
C VAL A 354 -1.39 -6.79 -17.02
N GLU A 355 -1.25 -7.00 -18.32
CA GLU A 355 -1.18 -8.34 -18.92
C GLU A 355 0.10 -9.11 -18.52
N GLU A 356 1.21 -8.41 -18.28
CA GLU A 356 2.50 -9.00 -17.89
C GLU A 356 2.60 -9.24 -16.38
N ASP A 357 2.12 -8.31 -15.56
CA ASP A 357 2.38 -8.30 -14.11
C ASP A 357 1.30 -8.96 -13.26
N LEU A 358 0.07 -9.11 -13.79
CA LEU A 358 -1.10 -9.63 -13.07
C LEU A 358 -1.59 -10.97 -13.63
N THR A 359 -1.90 -11.90 -12.74
CA THR A 359 -2.54 -13.18 -13.12
C THR A 359 -4.05 -13.01 -13.36
N PRO A 360 -4.69 -13.92 -14.11
CA PRO A 360 -6.15 -13.89 -14.29
C PRO A 360 -6.94 -13.88 -12.98
N GLU A 361 -6.47 -14.63 -11.98
CA GLU A 361 -7.05 -14.67 -10.63
C GLU A 361 -6.93 -13.32 -9.93
N GLN A 362 -5.80 -12.62 -10.09
CA GLN A 362 -5.59 -11.28 -9.53
C GLN A 362 -6.48 -10.20 -10.17
N MET A 363 -7.01 -10.44 -11.38
CA MET A 363 -7.94 -9.55 -12.07
C MET A 363 -9.41 -9.95 -11.91
N GLU A 364 -9.70 -11.09 -11.27
CA GLU A 364 -11.06 -11.56 -11.11
C GLU A 364 -11.92 -10.56 -10.31
N ASN A 365 -13.16 -10.37 -10.76
CA ASN A 365 -14.15 -9.45 -10.18
C ASN A 365 -13.75 -7.96 -10.23
N VAL A 366 -12.75 -7.59 -11.04
CA VAL A 366 -12.37 -6.21 -11.30
C VAL A 366 -12.42 -5.93 -12.81
N ASN A 367 -13.28 -5.01 -13.21
CA ASN A 367 -13.38 -4.52 -14.57
C ASN A 367 -12.31 -3.46 -14.82
N MET A 368 -11.38 -3.74 -15.75
CA MET A 368 -10.35 -2.81 -16.16
C MET A 368 -10.80 -1.98 -17.35
N HIS A 369 -10.79 -0.66 -17.19
CA HIS A 369 -11.10 0.30 -18.25
C HIS A 369 -9.83 1.03 -18.68
N TYR A 370 -9.46 0.90 -19.95
CA TYR A 370 -8.25 1.48 -20.51
C TYR A 370 -8.60 2.74 -21.31
N VAL A 371 -8.05 3.88 -20.90
CA VAL A 371 -8.43 5.19 -21.43
C VAL A 371 -7.22 6.00 -21.91
N SER A 372 -7.41 6.79 -22.95
CA SER A 372 -6.39 7.70 -23.50
C SER A 372 -6.70 9.16 -23.21
N THR A 373 -7.95 9.48 -22.87
CA THR A 373 -8.41 10.86 -22.66
C THR A 373 -9.20 11.01 -21.37
N ILE A 374 -9.19 12.20 -20.78
CA ILE A 374 -9.95 12.50 -19.56
C ILE A 374 -11.45 12.47 -19.83
N GLU A 375 -11.90 12.74 -21.04
CA GLU A 375 -13.29 12.64 -21.46
C GLU A 375 -13.80 11.20 -21.34
N GLU A 376 -13.01 10.19 -21.73
CA GLU A 376 -13.32 8.77 -21.52
C GLU A 376 -13.41 8.43 -20.03
N VAL A 377 -12.46 8.94 -19.21
CA VAL A 377 -12.51 8.78 -17.74
C VAL A 377 -13.83 9.31 -17.20
N LEU A 378 -14.22 10.53 -17.57
CA LEU A 378 -15.44 11.16 -17.08
C LEU A 378 -16.71 10.42 -17.52
N HIS A 379 -16.71 9.88 -18.75
CA HIS A 379 -17.82 9.09 -19.27
C HIS A 379 -18.02 7.79 -18.48
N ILE A 380 -16.93 7.14 -18.08
CA ILE A 380 -16.99 5.91 -17.27
C ILE A 380 -17.33 6.24 -15.82
N ALA A 381 -16.67 7.24 -15.24
CA ALA A 381 -16.71 7.53 -13.81
C ALA A 381 -17.97 8.28 -13.34
N LEU A 382 -18.65 9.01 -14.22
CA LEU A 382 -19.83 9.82 -13.86
C LEU A 382 -21.08 9.28 -14.58
N PRO A 383 -22.27 9.34 -13.93
CA PRO A 383 -23.52 9.02 -14.61
C PRO A 383 -23.78 10.04 -15.73
N SER A 384 -24.16 9.53 -16.90
CA SER A 384 -24.44 10.35 -18.09
C SER A 384 -25.85 10.95 -18.07
N ASN A 385 -26.78 10.33 -17.32
CA ASN A 385 -28.19 10.68 -17.28
C ASN A 385 -28.83 10.34 -15.92
N PRO A 386 -30.04 10.87 -15.63
CA PRO A 386 -30.72 10.65 -14.35
C PRO A 386 -31.14 9.19 -14.07
N VAL A 387 -31.17 8.31 -15.08
CA VAL A 387 -31.49 6.89 -14.88
C VAL A 387 -30.28 6.17 -14.29
N GLU A 388 -29.10 6.40 -14.86
CA GLU A 388 -27.84 5.87 -14.34
C GLU A 388 -27.56 6.38 -12.92
N GLU A 389 -27.83 7.66 -12.65
CA GLU A 389 -27.63 8.23 -11.30
C GLU A 389 -28.49 7.51 -10.24
N ARG A 390 -29.72 7.10 -10.59
CA ARG A 390 -30.58 6.31 -9.70
C ARG A 390 -30.06 4.89 -9.50
N GLN A 391 -29.60 4.25 -10.57
CA GLN A 391 -29.01 2.90 -10.49
C GLN A 391 -27.76 2.90 -9.60
N ASP A 392 -26.88 3.89 -9.78
CA ASP A 392 -25.69 4.07 -8.95
C ASP A 392 -26.08 4.31 -7.47
N ALA A 393 -27.17 5.03 -7.19
CA ALA A 393 -27.66 5.26 -5.84
C ALA A 393 -28.20 3.97 -5.19
N GLU A 394 -28.97 3.17 -5.93
CA GLU A 394 -29.47 1.86 -5.47
C GLU A 394 -28.32 0.89 -5.17
N GLU A 395 -27.29 0.86 -6.02
CA GLU A 395 -26.11 0.04 -5.79
C GLU A 395 -25.33 0.49 -4.53
N ARG A 396 -25.16 1.79 -4.32
CA ARG A 396 -24.54 2.32 -3.07
C ARG A 396 -25.29 1.86 -1.83
N GLU A 397 -26.61 2.02 -1.80
CA GLU A 397 -27.42 1.62 -0.65
C GLU A 397 -27.36 0.10 -0.39
N LYS A 398 -27.26 -0.71 -1.45
CA LYS A 398 -27.05 -2.15 -1.32
C LYS A 398 -25.72 -2.48 -0.64
N VAL A 399 -24.62 -1.87 -1.09
CA VAL A 399 -23.28 -2.06 -0.50
C VAL A 399 -23.27 -1.63 0.98
N LEU A 400 -23.90 -0.50 1.30
CA LEU A 400 -24.01 0.00 2.67
C LEU A 400 -24.87 -0.91 3.56
N ALA A 401 -25.93 -1.51 3.03
CA ALA A 401 -26.78 -2.44 3.77
C ALA A 401 -26.08 -3.77 4.07
N GLU A 402 -25.19 -4.23 3.17
CA GLU A 402 -24.37 -5.42 3.37
C GLU A 402 -23.22 -5.18 4.39
N GLN A 403 -22.83 -3.91 4.62
CA GLN A 403 -21.78 -3.52 5.56
C GLN A 403 -22.17 -2.30 6.43
N PRO A 404 -23.21 -2.41 7.29
CA PRO A 404 -23.83 -1.24 7.93
C PRO A 404 -22.85 -0.51 8.84
N VAL A 405 -22.37 0.67 8.41
CA VAL A 405 -21.47 1.57 9.16
C VAL A 405 -22.06 1.81 10.55
N SER A 406 -21.37 1.33 11.59
CA SER A 406 -21.83 1.43 12.99
C SER A 406 -21.30 2.68 13.66
#